data_AF-A0AAU5PI92-F1
#
_entry.id   AF-A0AAU5PI92-F1
#
_cell.length_a   1.000
_cell.length_b   1.000
_cell.length_c   1.000
_cell.angle_alpha   90.00
_cell.angle_beta   90.00
_cell.angle_gamma   90.00
#
_symmetry.space_group_name_H-M   'P 1'
#
loop_
_entity.id
_entity.type
_entity.pdbx_description
1 polymer ?
#
loop_
_entity_poly.entity_id
_entity_poly.type
_entity_poly.pdbx_seq_one_letter_code
_entity_poly.pdbx_strand_id
1 'polypeptide(L)'
;MPPPPPPPTPLGLLVVQPLRKRHCAGCRRGPLPLLVVEGGVPRCLDCVDLGHLVFLPRGDTALTRRAREESALSAVVVRFDRRRGRYERQGVLVEESGLARAEERCLADAEARRRRRVRDAGRRAAEDVRFAEAFAARIRDLFPGCPEDRARAIAAHASARGSGRVGRSAAGRALSEGAVVSAVVASVRHVDTPYDQLLMSGVPRHEARRRIAVGVEAVLREWRADGVRADQAAGREVDAGRGGDR
;
A
#
# COMPACT_ATOMS: atom_id res chain seq x y z
N MET A 1 30.70 15.44 -32.82
CA MET A 1 29.90 14.53 -33.68
C MET A 1 28.44 14.95 -33.73
N PRO A 2 27.78 14.91 -34.90
CA PRO A 2 26.31 14.93 -34.98
C PRO A 2 25.72 13.70 -34.29
N PRO A 3 24.52 13.78 -33.67
CA PRO A 3 23.85 12.59 -33.14
C PRO A 3 23.52 11.63 -34.29
N PRO A 4 23.56 10.30 -34.05
CA PRO A 4 23.14 9.32 -35.05
C PRO A 4 21.67 9.54 -35.44
N PRO A 5 21.23 9.11 -36.64
CA PRO A 5 19.82 9.14 -37.00
C PRO A 5 19.01 8.35 -35.97
N PRO A 6 17.79 8.81 -35.63
CA PRO A 6 16.93 8.06 -34.72
C PRO A 6 16.57 6.69 -35.34
N PRO A 7 16.34 5.66 -34.52
CA PRO A 7 16.01 4.33 -35.02
C PRO A 7 14.67 4.35 -35.78
N PRO A 8 14.53 3.58 -36.88
CA PRO A 8 13.24 3.38 -37.52
C PRO A 8 12.29 2.69 -36.54
N THR A 9 11.04 3.16 -36.46
CA THR A 9 10.01 2.57 -35.59
C THR A 9 9.14 1.64 -36.43
N PRO A 10 8.91 0.37 -36.02
CA PRO A 10 8.25 -0.61 -36.89
C PRO A 10 6.81 -0.26 -37.30
N LEU A 11 6.10 0.59 -36.54
CA LEU A 11 4.66 0.83 -36.73
C LEU A 11 4.19 2.24 -36.29
N GLY A 12 5.04 3.28 -36.34
CA GLY A 12 4.57 4.61 -35.91
C GLY A 12 5.45 5.78 -36.30
N LEU A 13 4.83 6.96 -36.38
CA LEU A 13 5.51 8.23 -36.66
C LEU A 13 6.47 8.59 -35.53
N LEU A 14 7.65 9.08 -35.90
CA LEU A 14 8.71 9.47 -34.97
C LEU A 14 9.06 10.95 -35.13
N VAL A 15 8.97 11.68 -34.04
CA VAL A 15 9.34 13.09 -33.97
C VAL A 15 10.56 13.26 -33.08
N VAL A 16 11.50 14.07 -33.54
CA VAL A 16 12.75 14.35 -32.83
C VAL A 16 12.70 15.75 -32.24
N GLN A 17 13.03 15.86 -30.96
CA GLN A 17 13.41 17.12 -30.34
C GLN A 17 14.90 17.37 -30.59
N PRO A 18 15.28 18.34 -31.45
CA PRO A 18 16.67 18.50 -31.87
C PRO A 18 17.52 19.12 -30.77
N LEU A 19 18.80 18.72 -30.70
CA LEU A 19 19.78 19.31 -29.78
C LEU A 19 20.40 20.62 -30.29
N ARG A 20 20.24 20.92 -31.59
CA ARG A 20 20.79 22.10 -32.27
C ARG A 20 19.69 22.77 -33.06
N LYS A 21 19.83 24.08 -33.31
CA LYS A 21 18.93 24.83 -34.19
C LYS A 21 18.87 24.16 -35.56
N ARG A 22 17.65 23.88 -36.02
CA ARG A 22 17.32 23.23 -37.31
C ARG A 22 16.21 24.04 -37.96
N HIS A 23 16.23 24.16 -39.27
CA HIS A 23 15.17 24.81 -40.06
C HIS A 23 14.51 23.77 -40.96
N CYS A 24 13.23 23.96 -41.26
CA CYS A 24 12.48 23.08 -42.15
C CYS A 24 13.03 23.19 -43.58
N ALA A 25 13.29 22.06 -44.25
CA ALA A 25 13.72 22.03 -45.64
C ALA A 25 12.63 22.48 -46.63
N GLY A 26 11.34 22.45 -46.25
CA GLY A 26 10.22 22.87 -47.08
C GLY A 26 9.94 24.35 -46.99
N CYS A 27 9.41 24.78 -45.84
CA CYS A 27 8.99 26.16 -45.64
C CYS A 27 10.11 27.10 -45.14
N ARG A 28 11.32 26.58 -44.91
CA ARG A 28 12.49 27.33 -44.40
C ARG A 28 12.31 27.97 -43.01
N ARG A 29 11.18 27.74 -42.32
CA ARG A 29 10.91 28.23 -40.97
C ARG A 29 11.75 27.49 -39.92
N GLY A 30 12.05 28.17 -38.82
CA GLY A 30 12.77 27.63 -37.67
C GLY A 30 13.26 28.74 -36.72
N PRO A 31 13.98 28.38 -35.65
CA PRO A 31 14.41 27.03 -35.28
C PRO A 31 13.25 26.12 -34.85
N LEU A 32 13.26 24.86 -35.31
CA LEU A 32 12.20 23.90 -35.01
C LEU A 32 12.35 23.33 -33.59
N PRO A 33 11.30 23.42 -32.73
CA PRO A 33 11.30 22.77 -31.43
C PRO A 33 11.09 21.26 -31.53
N LEU A 34 10.38 20.82 -32.57
CA LEU A 34 10.11 19.43 -32.93
C LEU A 34 10.22 19.30 -34.46
N LEU A 35 10.77 18.18 -34.93
CA LEU A 35 10.91 17.91 -36.36
C LEU A 35 10.73 16.43 -36.68
N VAL A 36 10.33 16.14 -37.91
CA VAL A 36 10.39 14.81 -38.52
C VAL A 36 11.55 14.79 -39.51
N VAL A 37 12.25 13.66 -39.60
CA VAL A 37 13.27 13.45 -40.64
C VAL A 37 12.64 12.62 -41.75
N GLU A 38 12.32 13.28 -42.87
CA GLU A 38 11.79 12.63 -44.08
C GLU A 38 12.80 12.77 -45.22
N GLY A 39 13.11 11.68 -45.91
CA GLY A 39 14.10 11.71 -47.00
C GLY A 39 15.48 12.24 -46.56
N GLY A 40 15.85 12.05 -45.28
CA GLY A 40 17.11 12.55 -44.72
C GLY A 40 17.13 14.05 -44.38
N VAL A 41 16.05 14.78 -44.63
CA VAL A 41 15.96 16.23 -44.37
C VAL A 41 14.96 16.55 -43.25
N PRO A 42 15.19 17.61 -42.45
CA PRO A 42 14.26 18.00 -41.40
C PRO A 42 13.01 18.68 -41.98
N ARG A 43 11.83 18.23 -41.56
CA ARG A 43 10.53 18.87 -41.83
C ARG A 43 9.88 19.33 -40.52
N CYS A 44 9.20 20.49 -40.53
CA CYS A 44 8.38 20.94 -39.41
C CYS A 44 7.06 20.17 -39.38
N LEU A 45 6.39 20.17 -38.22
CA LEU A 45 5.13 19.44 -38.03
C LEU A 45 4.05 19.86 -39.03
N ASP A 46 3.95 21.15 -39.38
CA ASP A 46 2.97 21.62 -40.37
C ASP A 46 3.25 21.07 -41.79
N CYS A 47 4.53 20.97 -42.19
CA CYS A 47 4.89 20.46 -43.51
C CYS A 47 4.68 18.95 -43.67
N VAL A 48 4.46 18.23 -42.57
CA VAL A 48 4.17 16.79 -42.55
C VAL A 48 2.79 16.49 -41.97
N ASP A 49 1.91 17.50 -41.98
CA ASP A 49 0.52 17.41 -41.52
C ASP A 49 0.34 16.94 -40.06
N LEU A 50 1.36 17.11 -39.20
CA LEU A 50 1.31 16.84 -37.75
C LEU A 50 1.12 18.10 -36.90
N GLY A 51 0.98 19.27 -37.52
CA GLY A 51 0.86 20.56 -36.83
C GLY A 51 -0.37 20.69 -35.92
N HIS A 52 -1.41 19.90 -36.18
CA HIS A 52 -2.65 19.87 -35.40
C HIS A 52 -2.57 18.97 -34.15
N LEU A 53 -1.46 18.24 -33.97
CA LEU A 53 -1.29 17.36 -32.81
C LEU A 53 -0.74 18.13 -31.61
N VAL A 54 -1.23 17.79 -30.43
CA VAL A 54 -0.80 18.36 -29.15
C VAL A 54 0.29 17.48 -28.52
N PHE A 55 1.30 18.12 -27.93
CA PHE A 55 2.39 17.40 -27.28
C PHE A 55 2.06 17.06 -25.82
N LEU A 56 1.95 15.77 -25.53
CA LEU A 56 1.82 15.22 -24.19
C LEU A 56 3.19 14.74 -23.68
N PRO A 57 3.78 15.36 -22.65
CA PRO A 57 5.05 14.93 -22.08
C PRO A 57 4.94 13.57 -21.38
N ARG A 58 6.08 12.89 -21.22
CA ARG A 58 6.19 11.68 -20.42
C ARG A 58 5.90 11.98 -18.94
N GLY A 59 5.30 11.03 -18.23
CA GLY A 59 5.09 11.11 -16.78
C GLY A 59 4.00 10.16 -16.31
N ASP A 60 2.80 10.31 -16.86
CA ASP A 60 1.69 9.40 -16.61
C ASP A 60 1.60 8.34 -17.72
N THR A 61 1.98 7.11 -17.38
CA THR A 61 1.94 5.97 -18.30
C THR A 61 0.51 5.62 -18.72
N ALA A 62 -0.48 5.77 -17.85
CA ALA A 62 -1.87 5.48 -18.18
C ALA A 62 -2.42 6.53 -19.15
N LEU A 63 -2.17 7.80 -18.87
CA LEU A 63 -2.60 8.91 -19.73
C LEU A 63 -1.91 8.84 -21.09
N THR A 64 -0.59 8.69 -21.14
CA THR A 64 0.16 8.62 -22.41
C THR A 64 -0.18 7.38 -23.25
N ARG A 65 -0.56 6.25 -22.63
CA ARG A 65 -1.06 5.08 -23.35
C ARG A 65 -2.45 5.36 -23.92
N ARG A 66 -3.39 5.84 -23.10
CA ARG A 66 -4.78 6.10 -23.51
C ARG A 66 -4.88 7.19 -24.55
N ALA A 67 -4.16 8.29 -24.39
CA ALA A 67 -4.18 9.38 -25.37
C ALA A 67 -3.74 8.89 -26.77
N ARG A 68 -2.84 7.90 -26.85
CA ARG A 68 -2.48 7.26 -28.12
C ARG A 68 -3.56 6.31 -28.65
N GLU A 69 -4.21 5.54 -27.76
CA GLU A 69 -5.33 4.64 -28.13
C GLU A 69 -6.55 5.44 -28.62
N GLU A 70 -6.80 6.60 -28.02
CA GLU A 70 -7.94 7.47 -28.29
C GLU A 70 -7.68 8.42 -29.48
N SER A 71 -6.46 8.51 -29.99
CA SER A 71 -6.14 9.35 -31.16
C SER A 71 -6.01 8.49 -32.41
N ALA A 72 -6.60 8.94 -33.52
CA ALA A 72 -6.40 8.31 -34.82
C ALA A 72 -4.95 8.46 -35.31
N LEU A 73 -4.35 9.63 -35.06
CA LEU A 73 -2.97 9.94 -35.39
C LEU A 73 -2.15 10.18 -34.12
N SER A 74 -0.98 9.52 -34.01
CA SER A 74 -0.05 9.79 -32.93
C SER A 74 1.40 9.58 -33.35
N ALA A 75 2.31 10.32 -32.72
CA ALA A 75 3.74 10.21 -32.98
C ALA A 75 4.55 10.17 -31.69
N VAL A 76 5.59 9.34 -31.62
CA VAL A 76 6.49 9.30 -30.45
C VAL A 76 7.48 10.44 -30.56
N VAL A 77 7.62 11.22 -29.48
CA VAL A 77 8.66 12.26 -29.39
C VAL A 77 9.88 11.71 -28.67
N VAL A 78 11.04 11.79 -29.31
CA VAL A 78 12.33 11.37 -28.75
C VAL A 78 13.32 12.51 -28.73
N ARG A 79 14.28 12.42 -27.80
CA ARG A 79 15.43 13.33 -27.73
C ARG A 79 16.69 12.52 -27.52
N PHE A 80 17.77 12.91 -28.19
CA PHE A 80 19.06 12.28 -27.98
C PHE A 80 19.66 12.69 -26.63
N ASP A 81 19.91 11.72 -25.75
CA ASP A 81 20.65 11.92 -24.51
C ASP A 81 22.16 11.78 -24.80
N ARG A 82 22.89 12.90 -24.67
CA ARG A 82 24.34 12.94 -24.93
C ARG A 82 25.16 12.14 -23.91
N ARG A 83 24.69 12.05 -22.66
CA ARG A 83 25.40 11.33 -21.58
C ARG A 83 25.26 9.83 -21.77
N ARG A 84 24.09 9.37 -22.22
CA ARG A 84 23.75 7.96 -22.39
C ARG A 84 23.96 7.43 -23.82
N GLY A 85 24.28 8.31 -24.76
CA GLY A 85 24.57 7.95 -26.15
C GLY A 85 23.38 7.37 -26.92
N ARG A 86 22.14 7.63 -26.47
CA ARG A 86 20.92 7.01 -27.06
C ARG A 86 19.75 7.99 -27.08
N TYR A 87 18.75 7.67 -27.90
CA TYR A 87 17.47 8.38 -27.88
C TYR A 87 16.61 7.95 -26.69
N GLU A 88 16.04 8.93 -26.00
CA GLU A 88 15.06 8.71 -24.95
C GLU A 88 13.71 9.29 -25.35
N ARG A 89 12.64 8.53 -25.05
CA ARG A 89 11.27 9.00 -25.21
C ARG A 89 11.01 10.17 -24.26
N GLN A 90 10.51 11.27 -24.83
CA GLN A 90 10.15 12.49 -24.11
C GLN A 90 8.64 12.64 -23.94
N GLY A 91 7.85 12.00 -24.80
CA GLY A 91 6.40 12.11 -24.79
C GLY A 91 5.80 11.61 -26.09
N VAL A 92 4.59 12.05 -26.38
CA VAL A 92 3.84 11.74 -27.60
C VAL A 92 3.11 12.96 -28.13
N LEU A 93 3.00 13.04 -29.45
CA LEU A 93 2.02 13.89 -30.12
C LEU A 93 0.75 13.08 -30.33
N VAL A 94 -0.40 13.65 -29.99
CA VAL A 94 -1.72 13.04 -30.03
C VAL A 94 -2.75 14.07 -30.46
N GLU A 95 -3.94 13.64 -30.84
CA GLU A 95 -5.04 14.56 -31.15
C GLU A 95 -5.58 15.18 -29.86
N GLU A 96 -6.00 16.44 -29.91
CA GLU A 96 -6.57 17.15 -28.76
C GLU A 96 -7.80 16.41 -28.21
N SER A 97 -8.69 15.96 -29.10
CA SER A 97 -9.87 15.17 -28.72
C SER A 97 -9.51 13.83 -28.07
N GLY A 98 -8.45 13.17 -28.53
CA GLY A 98 -7.96 11.92 -27.97
C GLY A 98 -7.34 12.12 -26.58
N LEU A 99 -6.60 13.21 -26.39
CA LEU A 99 -6.11 13.62 -25.08
C LEU A 99 -7.26 13.90 -24.10
N ALA A 100 -8.26 14.69 -24.50
CA ALA A 100 -9.41 15.01 -23.65
C ALA A 100 -10.19 13.76 -23.19
N ARG A 101 -10.49 12.83 -24.11
CA ARG A 101 -11.11 11.54 -23.77
C ARG A 101 -10.25 10.71 -22.81
N ALA A 102 -8.93 10.70 -23.02
CA ALA A 102 -8.01 9.97 -22.16
C ALA A 102 -7.95 10.56 -20.73
N GLU A 103 -7.97 11.89 -20.60
CA GLU A 103 -8.01 12.59 -19.32
C GLU A 103 -9.31 12.28 -18.56
N GLU A 104 -10.46 12.38 -19.23
CA GLU A 104 -11.76 12.04 -18.64
C GLU A 104 -11.79 10.61 -18.11
N ARG A 105 -11.32 9.63 -18.90
CA ARG A 105 -11.21 8.23 -18.47
C ARG A 105 -10.26 8.06 -17.27
N CYS A 106 -9.13 8.77 -17.25
CA CYS A 106 -8.18 8.73 -16.14
C CYS A 106 -8.80 9.28 -14.84
N LEU A 107 -9.54 10.40 -14.93
CA LEU A 107 -10.25 10.99 -13.81
C LEU A 107 -11.36 10.06 -13.28
N ALA A 108 -12.16 9.49 -14.18
CA ALA A 108 -13.22 8.55 -13.82
C ALA A 108 -12.67 7.34 -13.04
N ASP A 109 -11.57 6.74 -13.52
CA ASP A 109 -10.93 5.63 -12.82
C ASP A 109 -10.36 6.04 -11.46
N ALA A 110 -9.74 7.22 -11.37
CA ALA A 110 -9.17 7.73 -10.13
C ALA A 110 -10.26 7.91 -9.06
N GLU A 111 -11.42 8.47 -9.45
CA GLU A 111 -12.56 8.64 -8.58
C GLU A 111 -13.20 7.30 -8.20
N ALA A 112 -13.35 6.36 -9.14
CA ALA A 112 -13.83 5.02 -8.85
C ALA A 112 -12.91 4.30 -7.84
N ARG A 113 -11.59 4.40 -8.01
CA ARG A 113 -10.60 3.86 -7.06
C ARG A 113 -10.70 4.54 -5.70
N ARG A 114 -10.88 5.88 -5.66
CA ARG A 114 -11.05 6.64 -4.41
C ARG A 114 -12.29 6.20 -3.65
N ARG A 115 -13.45 6.13 -4.32
CA ARG A 115 -14.72 5.67 -3.73
C ARG A 115 -14.62 4.25 -3.18
N ARG A 116 -13.96 3.33 -3.90
CA ARG A 116 -13.70 1.97 -3.40
C ARG A 116 -12.84 2.00 -2.13
N ARG A 117 -11.74 2.76 -2.11
CA ARG A 117 -10.89 2.89 -0.92
C ARG A 117 -11.66 3.38 0.31
N VAL A 118 -12.52 4.39 0.15
CA VAL A 118 -13.35 4.93 1.25
C VAL A 118 -14.32 3.86 1.77
N ARG A 119 -15.08 3.21 0.90
CA ARG A 119 -16.03 2.15 1.30
C ARG A 119 -15.31 0.99 1.98
N ASP A 120 -14.18 0.57 1.42
CA ASP A 120 -13.41 -0.53 1.97
C ASP A 120 -12.75 -0.15 3.30
N ALA A 121 -12.36 1.11 3.51
CA ALA A 121 -11.84 1.58 4.79
C ALA A 121 -12.92 1.46 5.88
N GLY A 122 -14.15 1.86 5.59
CA GLY A 122 -15.29 1.68 6.51
C GLY A 122 -15.56 0.21 6.84
N ARG A 123 -15.61 -0.67 5.82
CA ARG A 123 -15.79 -2.12 6.05
C ARG A 123 -14.65 -2.71 6.89
N ARG A 124 -13.41 -2.34 6.58
CA ARG A 124 -12.21 -2.79 7.31
C ARG A 124 -12.22 -2.34 8.77
N ALA A 125 -12.61 -1.10 9.05
CA ALA A 125 -12.72 -0.61 10.42
C ALA A 125 -13.76 -1.40 11.22
N ALA A 126 -14.93 -1.67 10.62
CA ALA A 126 -15.96 -2.48 11.26
C ALA A 126 -15.52 -3.93 11.49
N GLU A 127 -14.77 -4.52 10.56
CA GLU A 127 -14.15 -5.84 10.74
C GLU A 127 -13.13 -5.84 11.88
N ASP A 128 -12.30 -4.79 11.99
CA ASP A 128 -11.26 -4.69 13.01
C ASP A 128 -11.89 -4.56 14.42
N VAL A 129 -13.01 -3.83 14.56
CA VAL A 129 -13.78 -3.76 15.81
C VAL A 129 -14.34 -5.12 16.20
N ARG A 130 -15.04 -5.81 15.28
CA ARG A 130 -15.60 -7.14 15.55
C ARG A 130 -14.52 -8.17 15.90
N PHE A 131 -13.38 -8.11 15.21
CA PHE A 131 -12.25 -8.98 15.51
C PHE A 131 -11.68 -8.69 16.91
N ALA A 132 -11.51 -7.42 17.29
CA ALA A 132 -11.05 -7.06 18.63
C ALA A 132 -12.02 -7.54 19.72
N GLU A 133 -13.32 -7.38 19.54
CA GLU A 133 -14.33 -7.87 20.49
C GLU A 133 -14.27 -9.39 20.66
N ALA A 134 -14.24 -10.12 19.55
CA ALA A 134 -14.15 -11.59 19.58
C ALA A 134 -12.82 -12.08 20.17
N PHE A 135 -11.71 -11.40 19.87
CA PHE A 135 -10.40 -11.72 20.43
C PHE A 135 -10.36 -11.48 21.95
N ALA A 136 -10.93 -10.36 22.42
CA ALA A 136 -11.02 -10.06 23.84
C ALA A 136 -11.89 -11.08 24.58
N ALA A 137 -13.02 -11.49 24.00
CA ALA A 137 -13.85 -12.57 24.55
C ALA A 137 -13.04 -13.88 24.66
N ARG A 138 -12.34 -14.27 23.59
CA ARG A 138 -11.52 -15.48 23.61
C ARG A 138 -10.38 -15.44 24.62
N ILE A 139 -9.79 -14.27 24.89
CA ILE A 139 -8.82 -14.10 25.98
C ILE A 139 -9.49 -14.41 27.32
N ARG A 140 -10.67 -13.83 27.60
CA ARG A 140 -11.38 -14.05 28.87
C ARG A 140 -11.78 -15.51 29.06
N ASP A 141 -12.13 -16.23 27.99
CA ASP A 141 -12.42 -17.66 28.07
C ASP A 141 -11.17 -18.48 28.48
N LEU A 142 -9.99 -18.12 27.96
CA LEU A 142 -8.73 -18.83 28.22
C LEU A 142 -8.02 -18.38 29.51
N PHE A 143 -8.30 -17.15 29.94
CA PHE A 143 -7.65 -16.46 31.05
C PHE A 143 -8.72 -15.69 31.85
N PRO A 144 -9.58 -16.39 32.60
CA PRO A 144 -10.72 -15.78 33.28
C PRO A 144 -10.35 -14.78 34.38
N GLY A 145 -9.13 -14.86 34.93
CA GLY A 145 -8.57 -13.88 35.87
C GLY A 145 -7.94 -12.65 35.21
N CYS A 146 -7.91 -12.58 33.87
CA CYS A 146 -7.38 -11.43 33.15
C CYS A 146 -8.34 -10.22 33.28
N PRO A 147 -7.86 -9.04 33.72
CA PRO A 147 -8.69 -7.84 33.78
C PRO A 147 -9.32 -7.49 32.43
N GLU A 148 -10.55 -6.99 32.43
CA GLU A 148 -11.31 -6.75 31.20
C GLU A 148 -10.65 -5.71 30.30
N ASP A 149 -10.20 -4.60 30.89
CA ASP A 149 -9.44 -3.54 30.23
C ASP A 149 -8.14 -4.09 29.61
N ARG A 150 -7.48 -5.02 30.31
CA ARG A 150 -6.26 -5.69 29.82
C ARG A 150 -6.56 -6.57 28.62
N ALA A 151 -7.62 -7.39 28.66
CA ALA A 151 -8.04 -8.22 27.54
C ALA A 151 -8.41 -7.36 26.31
N ARG A 152 -9.14 -6.24 26.52
CA ARG A 152 -9.48 -5.27 25.47
C ARG A 152 -8.23 -4.62 24.88
N ALA A 153 -7.26 -4.23 25.69
CA ALA A 153 -6.00 -3.64 25.23
C ALA A 153 -5.16 -4.63 24.39
N ILE A 154 -5.07 -5.89 24.83
CA ILE A 154 -4.37 -6.95 24.07
C ILE A 154 -5.06 -7.17 22.72
N ALA A 155 -6.39 -7.25 22.72
CA ALA A 155 -7.17 -7.44 21.51
C ALA A 155 -7.04 -6.26 20.54
N ALA A 156 -7.15 -5.03 21.03
CA ALA A 156 -6.95 -3.83 20.22
C ALA A 156 -5.55 -3.82 19.57
N HIS A 157 -4.52 -4.17 20.34
CA HIS A 157 -3.14 -4.28 19.84
C HIS A 157 -2.95 -5.40 18.83
N ALA A 158 -3.63 -6.54 19.01
CA ALA A 158 -3.62 -7.65 18.05
C ALA A 158 -4.39 -7.32 16.75
N SER A 159 -5.37 -6.41 16.83
CA SER A 159 -6.27 -6.00 15.75
C SER A 159 -5.75 -4.82 14.93
N ALA A 160 -4.90 -3.98 15.51
CA ALA A 160 -4.31 -2.82 14.84
C ALA A 160 -3.48 -3.24 13.61
N ARG A 161 -3.94 -2.87 12.41
CA ARG A 161 -3.28 -3.18 11.14
C ARG A 161 -1.99 -2.36 10.98
N GLY A 162 -0.91 -3.02 10.55
CA GLY A 162 0.30 -2.33 10.05
C GLY A 162 1.63 -3.01 10.35
N SER A 163 1.71 -3.94 11.31
CA SER A 163 3.01 -4.49 11.74
C SER A 163 3.20 -6.01 11.53
N GLY A 164 2.36 -6.67 10.73
CA GLY A 164 2.45 -8.13 10.52
C GLY A 164 2.01 -9.00 11.71
N ARG A 165 1.16 -8.49 12.60
CA ARG A 165 0.66 -9.22 13.78
C ARG A 165 -0.58 -10.08 13.49
N VAL A 166 -0.80 -11.01 14.43
CA VAL A 166 -1.70 -12.19 14.45
C VAL A 166 -3.01 -12.08 13.64
N GLY A 167 -3.70 -10.94 13.62
CA GLY A 167 -4.98 -10.77 12.90
C GLY A 167 -4.99 -11.04 11.38
N ARG A 168 -3.84 -11.23 10.71
CA ARG A 168 -3.77 -11.69 9.31
C ARG A 168 -3.34 -13.15 9.11
N SER A 169 -2.80 -13.82 10.13
CA SER A 169 -2.48 -15.25 10.00
C SER A 169 -3.79 -16.06 9.97
N ALA A 170 -3.77 -17.24 9.35
CA ALA A 170 -4.95 -18.13 9.35
C ALA A 170 -5.35 -18.48 10.79
N ALA A 171 -4.36 -18.81 11.62
CA ALA A 171 -4.52 -19.11 13.04
C ALA A 171 -5.11 -17.92 13.84
N GLY A 172 -4.64 -16.70 13.58
CA GLY A 172 -5.15 -15.52 14.26
C GLY A 172 -6.56 -15.14 13.81
N ARG A 173 -6.89 -15.27 12.52
CA ARG A 173 -8.26 -15.08 12.02
C ARG A 173 -9.23 -16.14 12.55
N ALA A 174 -8.75 -17.36 12.76
CA ALA A 174 -9.51 -18.44 13.38
C ALA A 174 -9.59 -18.32 14.92
N LEU A 175 -8.98 -17.28 15.52
CA LEU A 175 -8.88 -17.13 16.97
C LEU A 175 -8.37 -18.40 17.66
N SER A 176 -7.42 -19.08 17.03
CA SER A 176 -6.90 -20.33 17.56
C SER A 176 -6.25 -20.09 18.92
N GLU A 177 -6.39 -21.05 19.82
CA GLU A 177 -5.88 -20.93 21.18
C GLU A 177 -4.40 -20.55 21.21
N GLY A 178 -3.56 -21.22 20.41
CA GLY A 178 -2.12 -20.91 20.34
C GLY A 178 -1.83 -19.48 19.86
N ALA A 179 -2.67 -18.92 18.97
CA ALA A 179 -2.52 -17.54 18.50
C ALA A 179 -2.92 -16.52 19.58
N VAL A 180 -4.00 -16.80 20.30
CA VAL A 180 -4.47 -15.97 21.41
C VAL A 180 -3.47 -15.99 22.57
N VAL A 181 -3.02 -17.18 23.00
CA VAL A 181 -2.01 -17.35 24.04
C VAL A 181 -0.71 -16.62 23.65
N SER A 182 -0.26 -16.74 22.40
CA SER A 182 0.94 -16.04 21.94
C SER A 182 0.82 -14.52 22.02
N ALA A 183 -0.37 -13.97 21.72
CA ALA A 183 -0.62 -12.53 21.85
C ALA A 183 -0.63 -12.08 23.31
N VAL A 184 -1.25 -12.86 24.20
CA VAL A 184 -1.24 -12.61 25.65
C VAL A 184 0.17 -12.67 26.21
N VAL A 185 0.94 -13.73 25.93
CA VAL A 185 2.36 -13.88 26.31
C VAL A 185 3.19 -12.68 25.83
N ALA A 186 2.97 -12.25 24.60
CA ALA A 186 3.67 -11.09 24.05
C ALA A 186 3.31 -9.81 24.83
N SER A 187 2.04 -9.60 25.15
CA SER A 187 1.60 -8.45 25.96
C SER A 187 2.20 -8.47 27.36
N VAL A 188 2.14 -9.62 28.04
CA VAL A 188 2.69 -9.80 29.39
C VAL A 188 4.19 -9.51 29.40
N ARG A 189 4.92 -10.05 28.42
CA ARG A 189 6.34 -9.76 28.23
C ARG A 189 6.65 -8.27 28.18
N HIS A 190 5.89 -7.48 27.42
CA HIS A 190 6.23 -6.08 27.18
C HIS A 190 5.75 -5.14 28.29
N VAL A 191 4.64 -5.47 28.96
CA VAL A 191 4.00 -4.56 29.93
C VAL A 191 4.28 -4.97 31.37
N ASP A 192 4.29 -6.27 31.63
CA ASP A 192 4.32 -6.83 32.99
C ASP A 192 5.72 -7.29 33.39
N THR A 193 6.73 -7.07 32.54
CA THR A 193 8.13 -7.44 32.82
C THR A 193 9.11 -6.36 32.34
N PRO A 194 10.35 -6.30 32.86
CA PRO A 194 11.37 -5.34 32.43
C PRO A 194 11.97 -5.66 31.05
N TYR A 195 11.26 -6.43 30.19
CA TYR A 195 11.76 -6.85 28.88
C TYR A 195 12.26 -5.69 28.02
N ASP A 196 11.48 -4.61 27.94
CA ASP A 196 11.84 -3.47 27.10
C ASP A 196 13.07 -2.73 27.67
N GLN A 197 13.19 -2.65 29.00
CA GLN A 197 14.38 -2.09 29.65
C GLN A 197 15.63 -2.92 29.35
N LEU A 198 15.52 -4.26 29.42
CA LEU A 198 16.63 -5.18 29.08
C LEU A 198 17.06 -5.02 27.62
N LEU A 199 16.11 -4.85 26.69
CA LEU A 199 16.45 -4.58 25.29
C LEU A 199 17.16 -3.24 25.11
N MET A 200 16.69 -2.20 25.79
CA MET A 200 17.30 -0.87 25.73
C MET A 200 18.68 -0.83 26.38
N SER A 201 18.94 -1.68 27.36
CA SER A 201 20.28 -1.85 27.97
C SER A 201 21.19 -2.79 27.17
N GLY A 202 20.82 -3.17 25.94
CA GLY A 202 21.64 -3.97 25.04
C GLY A 202 21.62 -5.48 25.27
N VAL A 203 20.73 -6.00 26.13
CA VAL A 203 20.63 -7.45 26.37
C VAL A 203 20.05 -8.14 25.12
N PRO A 204 20.69 -9.20 24.59
CA PRO A 204 20.16 -9.94 23.46
C PRO A 204 18.76 -10.50 23.71
N ARG A 205 17.89 -10.48 22.69
CA ARG A 205 16.47 -10.88 22.80
C ARG A 205 16.24 -12.25 23.42
N HIS A 206 17.10 -13.22 23.08
CA HIS A 206 16.99 -14.59 23.56
C HIS A 206 17.26 -14.65 25.08
N GLU A 207 18.24 -13.89 25.56
CA GLU A 207 18.62 -13.81 26.96
C GLU A 207 17.58 -13.02 27.76
N ALA A 208 17.15 -11.87 27.24
CA ALA A 208 16.07 -11.09 27.85
C ALA A 208 14.79 -11.95 28.02
N ARG A 209 14.44 -12.78 27.03
CA ARG A 209 13.32 -13.73 27.12
C ARG A 209 13.53 -14.80 28.18
N ARG A 210 14.75 -15.35 28.34
CA ARG A 210 15.04 -16.31 29.41
C ARG A 210 14.88 -15.68 30.79
N ARG A 211 15.42 -14.48 30.99
CA ARG A 211 15.38 -13.77 32.29
C ARG A 211 13.96 -13.50 32.78
N ILE A 212 13.06 -13.12 31.87
CA ILE A 212 11.67 -12.79 32.23
C ILE A 212 10.73 -14.00 32.26
N ALA A 213 11.16 -15.18 31.81
CA ALA A 213 10.27 -16.31 31.55
C ALA A 213 9.45 -16.71 32.78
N VAL A 214 10.08 -16.73 33.95
CA VAL A 214 9.41 -17.06 35.22
C VAL A 214 8.35 -16.01 35.57
N GLY A 215 8.64 -14.72 35.38
CA GLY A 215 7.69 -13.63 35.62
C GLY A 215 6.49 -13.70 34.69
N VAL A 216 6.72 -13.98 33.40
CA VAL A 216 5.63 -14.18 32.42
C VAL A 216 4.74 -15.36 32.82
N GLU A 217 5.33 -16.52 33.15
CA GLU A 217 4.55 -17.70 33.55
C GLU A 217 3.78 -17.51 34.86
N ALA A 218 4.28 -16.69 35.79
CA ALA A 218 3.56 -16.36 37.02
C ALA A 218 2.26 -15.62 36.73
N VAL A 219 2.31 -14.55 35.92
CA VAL A 219 1.13 -13.77 35.52
C VAL A 219 0.13 -14.63 34.73
N LEU A 220 0.61 -15.45 33.80
CA LEU A 220 -0.27 -16.33 33.02
C LEU A 220 -0.96 -17.39 33.89
N ARG A 221 -0.28 -17.89 34.93
CA ARG A 221 -0.88 -18.86 35.86
C ARG A 221 -1.96 -18.20 36.73
N GLU A 222 -1.70 -17.00 37.23
CA GLU A 222 -2.66 -16.21 38.00
C GLU A 222 -3.94 -15.98 37.17
N TRP A 223 -3.82 -15.48 35.94
CA TRP A 223 -4.97 -15.23 35.08
C TRP A 223 -5.71 -16.50 34.63
N ARG A 224 -5.07 -17.69 34.67
CA ARG A 224 -5.77 -18.97 34.45
C ARG A 224 -6.50 -19.47 35.69
N ALA A 225 -5.98 -19.21 36.88
CA ALA A 225 -6.48 -19.77 38.14
C ALA A 225 -7.64 -18.96 38.76
N ASP A 226 -7.67 -17.64 38.60
CA ASP A 226 -8.65 -16.80 39.31
C ASP A 226 -10.09 -16.91 38.78
N GLY A 227 -10.33 -17.55 37.63
CA GLY A 227 -11.69 -17.95 37.22
C GLY A 227 -12.29 -19.03 38.12
N VAL A 228 -11.46 -19.88 38.70
CA VAL A 228 -11.90 -20.98 39.57
C VAL A 228 -12.29 -20.46 40.96
N ARG A 229 -11.72 -19.33 41.41
CA ARG A 229 -12.08 -18.69 42.69
C ARG A 229 -13.37 -17.87 42.60
N ALA A 230 -13.60 -17.17 41.49
CA ALA A 230 -14.83 -16.40 41.25
C ALA A 230 -16.06 -17.31 41.11
N ASP A 231 -15.94 -18.44 40.40
CA ASP A 231 -17.02 -19.41 40.20
C ASP A 231 -17.37 -20.18 41.50
N GLN A 232 -16.35 -20.50 42.32
CA GLN A 232 -16.55 -21.11 43.64
C GLN A 232 -17.17 -20.15 44.67
N ALA A 233 -16.92 -18.84 44.57
CA ALA A 233 -17.56 -17.83 45.41
C ALA A 233 -19.05 -17.67 45.05
N ALA A 234 -19.37 -17.60 43.75
CA ALA A 234 -20.76 -17.51 43.28
C ALA A 234 -21.58 -18.78 43.60
N GLY A 235 -20.98 -19.98 43.49
CA GLY A 235 -21.64 -21.23 43.88
C GLY A 235 -21.94 -21.33 45.39
N ARG A 236 -21.14 -20.69 46.25
CA ARG A 236 -21.35 -20.66 47.70
C ARG A 236 -22.50 -19.74 48.14
N GLU A 237 -22.75 -18.65 47.41
CA GLU A 237 -23.88 -17.75 47.67
C GLU A 237 -25.23 -18.38 47.25
N VAL A 238 -25.25 -19.18 46.18
CA VAL A 238 -26.47 -19.86 45.71
C VAL A 238 -26.87 -21.02 46.64
N ASP A 239 -25.91 -21.74 47.22
CA ASP A 239 -26.16 -22.82 48.18
C ASP A 239 -26.63 -22.29 49.56
N ALA A 240 -26.11 -21.13 49.99
CA ALA A 240 -26.54 -20.46 51.21
C ALA A 240 -27.99 -19.93 51.16
N GLY A 241 -28.55 -19.70 49.96
CA GLY A 241 -29.92 -19.24 49.75
C GLY A 241 -31.00 -20.33 49.75
N ARG A 242 -30.64 -21.62 49.77
CA ARG A 242 -31.60 -22.74 49.65
C ARG A 242 -31.89 -23.47 50.98
N GLY A 243 -31.27 -23.05 52.07
CA GLY A 243 -31.36 -23.70 53.40
C GLY A 243 -32.36 -23.10 54.39
N GLY A 244 -33.15 -22.08 54.01
CA GLY A 244 -34.02 -21.34 54.93
C GLY A 244 -35.46 -21.23 54.47
N ASP A 245 -36.18 -22.35 54.42
CA ASP A 245 -37.64 -22.34 54.56
C ASP A 245 -38.08 -23.71 55.13
N ARG A 246 -38.32 -23.73 56.44
CA ARG A 246 -39.00 -24.80 57.18
C ARG A 246 -40.07 -24.16 58.04
#